data_AF-A0A0D0GKF4-F1
#
_entry.id   AF-A0A0D0GKF4-F1
#
_cell.length_a   1.000
_cell.length_b   1.000
_cell.length_c   1.000
_cell.angle_alpha   90.00
_cell.angle_beta   90.00
_cell.angle_gamma   90.00
#
_symmetry.space_group_name_H-M   'P 1'
#
loop_
_entity.id
_entity.type
_entity.pdbx_description
1 polymer ?
#
loop_
_entity_poly.entity_id
_entity_poly.type
_entity_poly.pdbx_seq_one_letter_code
_entity_poly.pdbx_strand_id
1 'polypeptide(L)'
;MRCIYSNLLKGLRVLLVLSAISCADSTKVATVNKKIQLSKFSKAVFTEKTYTDIRILETYPNEEPCKAGKLNANLYVCLRINSGDTVYVFDSCQKVAFAMEKLHENFALEHKNIKKDTPSEITIVAPQSFSIPGNAKYVLAGLTRLED
;
A
#
# COMPACT_ATOMS: atom_id res chain seq x y z
N MET A 1 6.10 6.56 -18.21
CA MET A 1 7.34 6.05 -18.81
C MET A 1 7.01 5.55 -20.22
N ARG A 2 7.79 5.96 -21.24
CA ARG A 2 7.47 5.80 -22.67
C ARG A 2 7.56 4.34 -23.11
N CYS A 3 6.55 3.86 -23.84
CA CYS A 3 6.67 2.68 -24.70
C CYS A 3 7.74 2.96 -25.77
N ILE A 4 8.71 2.05 -25.89
CA ILE A 4 9.69 2.02 -26.97
C ILE A 4 9.04 1.32 -28.16
N TYR A 5 9.03 1.95 -29.33
CA TYR A 5 8.80 1.26 -30.60
C TYR A 5 10.07 1.38 -31.43
N SER A 6 10.74 0.24 -31.67
CA SER A 6 11.94 0.14 -32.49
C SER A 6 11.61 0.21 -33.98
N ASN A 7 12.52 0.82 -34.74
CA ASN A 7 12.49 1.03 -36.19
C ASN A 7 12.09 -0.20 -37.02
N LEU A 8 11.30 0.00 -38.09
CA LEU A 8 11.48 -0.72 -39.35
C LEU A 8 11.03 0.12 -40.56
N LEU A 9 11.76 -0.06 -41.65
CA LEU A 9 11.89 0.79 -42.84
C LEU A 9 10.75 0.72 -43.87
N LYS A 10 10.63 1.85 -44.60
CA LYS A 10 10.37 2.03 -46.05
C LYS A 10 9.02 1.62 -46.64
N GLY A 11 8.32 2.62 -47.21
CA GLY A 11 7.45 2.42 -48.38
C GLY A 11 6.04 3.00 -48.26
N LEU A 12 5.89 4.26 -48.65
CA LEU A 12 4.76 4.86 -49.38
C LEU A 12 3.37 4.15 -49.34
N ARG A 13 2.42 4.69 -48.55
CA ARG A 13 1.13 5.28 -48.99
C ARG A 13 0.18 5.44 -47.79
N VAL A 14 -0.40 6.63 -47.71
CA VAL A 14 -1.33 7.10 -46.68
C VAL A 14 -2.64 6.30 -46.71
N LEU A 15 -2.95 5.65 -45.59
CA LEU A 15 -4.33 5.52 -45.11
C LEU A 15 -4.28 5.63 -43.58
N LEU A 16 -4.40 6.88 -43.13
CA LEU A 16 -4.40 7.27 -41.73
C LEU A 16 -5.76 6.88 -41.15
N VAL A 17 -5.93 5.60 -40.83
CA VAL A 17 -7.05 5.14 -39.99
C VAL A 17 -6.69 5.55 -38.57
N LEU A 18 -7.16 6.73 -38.16
CA LEU A 18 -7.24 7.14 -36.76
C LEU A 18 -8.25 6.22 -36.07
N SER A 19 -7.85 4.99 -35.76
CA SER A 19 -8.49 4.24 -34.70
C SER A 19 -8.17 5.00 -33.41
N ALA A 20 -9.09 5.87 -33.01
CA ALA A 20 -9.11 6.43 -31.67
C ALA A 20 -9.08 5.24 -30.71
N ILE A 21 -7.91 4.96 -30.14
CA ILE A 21 -7.79 4.09 -28.98
C ILE A 21 -8.42 4.91 -27.87
N SER A 22 -9.75 4.81 -27.77
CA SER A 22 -10.50 5.19 -26.61
C SER A 22 -10.03 4.27 -25.48
N CYS A 23 -9.01 4.68 -24.75
CA CYS A 23 -8.76 4.18 -23.41
C CYS A 23 -9.87 4.73 -22.52
N ALA A 24 -11.07 4.16 -22.66
CA ALA A 24 -12.18 4.41 -21.77
C ALA A 24 -11.99 3.58 -20.50
N ASP A 25 -11.74 4.33 -19.43
CA ASP A 25 -12.01 4.09 -18.02
C ASP A 25 -11.59 2.78 -17.37
N SER A 26 -10.78 2.98 -16.33
CA SER A 26 -10.47 2.04 -15.28
C SER A 26 -11.73 1.33 -14.80
N THR A 27 -11.83 0.03 -15.06
CA THR A 27 -12.70 -0.85 -14.28
C THR A 27 -12.38 -0.62 -12.81
N LYS A 28 -13.25 0.10 -12.09
CA LYS A 28 -13.15 0.26 -10.64
C LYS A 28 -13.10 -1.15 -10.04
N VAL A 29 -11.91 -1.57 -9.62
CA VAL A 29 -11.69 -2.88 -9.02
C VAL A 29 -12.55 -2.93 -7.77
N ALA A 30 -13.48 -3.89 -7.71
CA ALA A 30 -14.35 -4.03 -6.56
C ALA A 30 -13.53 -4.31 -5.29
N THR A 31 -13.65 -3.42 -4.31
CA THR A 31 -13.05 -3.57 -2.99
C THR A 31 -14.03 -4.19 -2.01
N VAL A 32 -13.53 -4.99 -1.08
CA VAL A 32 -14.33 -5.66 -0.06
C VAL A 32 -13.70 -5.49 1.32
N ASN A 33 -14.54 -5.54 2.36
CA ASN A 33 -14.08 -5.64 3.74
C ASN A 33 -13.46 -7.01 3.98
N LYS A 34 -12.18 -7.04 4.38
CA LYS A 34 -11.44 -8.28 4.71
C LYS A 34 -11.03 -8.27 6.16
N LYS A 35 -11.38 -9.34 6.87
CA LYS A 35 -10.89 -9.61 8.22
C LYS A 35 -9.54 -10.33 8.16
N ILE A 36 -8.53 -9.70 8.74
CA ILE A 36 -7.16 -10.20 8.79
C ILE A 36 -6.88 -10.71 10.19
N GLN A 37 -6.58 -12.00 10.30
CA GLN A 37 -6.18 -12.65 11.55
C GLN A 37 -4.66 -12.45 11.74
N LEU A 38 -4.26 -11.55 12.64
CA LEU A 38 -2.85 -11.14 12.78
C LEU A 38 -1.96 -12.27 13.30
N SER A 39 -2.53 -13.26 13.97
CA SER A 39 -1.84 -14.47 14.44
C SER A 39 -1.24 -15.33 13.32
N LYS A 40 -1.67 -15.14 12.06
CA LYS A 40 -1.14 -15.86 10.88
C LYS A 40 0.14 -15.24 10.32
N PHE A 41 0.58 -14.12 10.89
CA PHE A 41 1.70 -13.32 10.39
C PHE A 41 2.70 -13.05 11.51
N SER A 42 3.92 -12.67 11.12
CA SER A 42 4.97 -12.37 12.09
C SER A 42 5.01 -10.88 12.38
N LYS A 43 5.06 -10.49 13.66
CA LYS A 43 5.28 -9.08 14.01
C LYS A 43 6.68 -8.67 13.57
N ALA A 44 6.80 -7.55 12.87
CA ALA A 44 8.06 -7.00 12.43
C ALA A 44 8.89 -6.59 13.65
N VAL A 45 10.18 -6.95 13.62
CA VAL A 45 11.17 -6.52 14.60
C VAL A 45 12.03 -5.44 13.94
N PHE A 46 12.19 -4.33 14.64
CA PHE A 46 13.00 -3.19 14.22
C PHE A 46 14.17 -3.07 15.19
N THR A 47 15.37 -3.02 14.64
CA THR A 47 16.63 -2.98 15.40
C THR A 47 17.20 -1.57 15.50
N GLU A 48 16.69 -0.65 14.66
CA GLU A 48 17.03 0.76 14.72
C GLU A 48 16.49 1.38 16.02
N LYS A 49 17.07 2.50 16.47
CA LYS A 49 16.72 3.06 17.79
C LYS A 49 15.51 4.00 17.79
N THR A 50 15.15 4.56 16.64
CA THR A 50 14.24 5.73 16.61
C THR A 50 13.19 5.62 15.52
N TYR A 51 13.61 5.30 14.30
CA TYR A 51 12.70 5.12 13.18
C TYR A 51 13.26 4.11 12.16
N THR A 52 12.38 3.64 11.28
CA THR A 52 12.76 2.85 10.11
C THR A 52 12.24 3.53 8.85
N ASP A 53 13.15 3.81 7.92
CA ASP A 53 12.79 4.35 6.61
C ASP A 53 12.08 3.32 5.76
N ILE A 54 10.98 3.76 5.16
CA ILE A 54 10.13 2.95 4.32
C ILE A 54 9.69 3.71 3.07
N ARG A 55 9.44 2.94 2.01
CA ARG A 55 8.72 3.40 0.82
C ARG A 55 7.39 2.68 0.73
N ILE A 56 6.30 3.42 0.57
CA ILE A 56 4.98 2.85 0.35
C ILE A 56 4.93 2.31 -1.09
N LEU A 57 4.58 1.03 -1.24
CA LEU A 57 4.39 0.36 -2.52
C LEU A 57 2.91 0.40 -2.94
N GLU A 58 2.02 0.12 -2.00
CA GLU A 58 0.57 0.10 -2.21
C GLU A 58 -0.15 0.62 -0.98
N THR A 59 -1.30 1.27 -1.22
CA THR A 59 -2.14 1.79 -0.15
C THR A 59 -3.58 1.34 -0.33
N TYR A 60 -4.17 0.91 0.78
CA TYR A 60 -5.53 0.44 0.90
C TYR A 60 -6.22 1.23 2.02
N PRO A 61 -6.78 2.41 1.69
CA PRO A 61 -7.43 3.26 2.66
C PRO A 61 -8.73 2.62 3.16
N ASN A 62 -9.03 2.79 4.45
CA ASN A 62 -10.28 2.41 5.07
C ASN A 62 -10.86 3.62 5.82
N GLU A 63 -11.86 4.25 5.23
CA GLU A 63 -12.53 5.43 5.79
C GLU A 63 -13.57 5.07 6.86
N GLU A 64 -13.86 3.77 7.07
CA GLU A 64 -14.80 3.36 8.10
C GLU A 64 -14.22 3.59 9.51
N PRO A 65 -14.91 4.36 10.38
CA PRO A 65 -14.44 4.56 11.74
C PRO A 65 -14.47 3.26 12.55
N CYS A 66 -13.53 3.12 13.49
CA CYS A 66 -13.58 2.04 14.47
C CYS A 66 -14.81 2.16 15.36
N LYS A 67 -15.37 1.01 15.75
CA LYS A 67 -16.49 0.90 16.69
C LYS A 67 -16.12 -0.10 17.80
N ALA A 68 -16.90 -0.13 18.88
CA ALA A 68 -16.68 -1.10 19.95
C ALA A 68 -16.59 -2.54 19.39
N GLY A 69 -15.45 -3.21 19.61
CA GLY A 69 -15.19 -4.56 19.12
C GLY A 69 -14.87 -4.69 17.62
N LYS A 70 -14.86 -3.59 16.84
CA LYS A 70 -14.46 -3.59 15.42
C LYS A 70 -13.30 -2.64 15.20
N LEU A 71 -12.11 -3.21 14.97
CA LEU A 71 -10.92 -2.47 14.61
C LEU A 71 -10.78 -2.41 13.08
N ASN A 72 -10.87 -1.20 12.54
CA ASN A 72 -10.61 -0.90 11.14
C ASN A 72 -9.22 -0.30 10.98
N ALA A 73 -8.54 -0.58 9.87
CA ALA A 73 -7.26 0.03 9.57
C ALA A 73 -7.09 0.36 8.09
N ASN A 74 -6.30 1.41 7.87
CA ASN A 74 -5.62 1.61 6.61
C ASN A 74 -4.50 0.57 6.52
N LEU A 75 -4.32 -0.02 5.34
CA LEU A 75 -3.20 -0.90 5.08
C LEU A 75 -2.23 -0.22 4.11
N TYR A 76 -0.97 -0.17 4.51
CA TYR A 76 0.13 0.23 3.65
C TYR A 76 1.07 -0.96 3.46
N VAL A 77 1.35 -1.31 2.21
CA VAL A 77 2.37 -2.29 1.86
C VAL A 77 3.67 -1.52 1.66
N CYS A 78 4.64 -1.70 2.56
CA CYS A 78 5.83 -0.87 2.61
C CYS A 78 7.09 -1.70 2.36
N LEU A 79 8.05 -1.13 1.64
CA LEU A 79 9.41 -1.64 1.51
C LEU A 79 10.29 -0.95 2.55
N ARG A 80 10.99 -1.70 3.41
CA ARG A 80 12.01 -1.14 4.29
C ARG A 80 13.26 -0.81 3.47
N ILE A 81 13.71 0.45 3.49
CA ILE A 81 14.78 0.92 2.61
C ILE A 81 16.10 0.20 2.89
N ASN A 82 16.46 0.06 4.17
CA ASN A 82 17.75 -0.50 4.57
C ASN A 82 17.86 -2.02 4.38
N SER A 83 16.78 -2.76 4.61
CA SER A 83 16.77 -4.23 4.55
C SER A 83 16.17 -4.81 3.27
N GLY A 84 15.43 -3.99 2.51
CA GLY A 84 14.80 -4.41 1.26
C GLY A 84 13.63 -5.39 1.41
N ASP A 85 13.15 -5.67 2.63
CA ASP A 85 12.00 -6.54 2.85
C ASP A 85 10.70 -5.76 3.00
N THR A 86 9.60 -6.47 2.71
CA THR A 86 8.25 -5.92 2.77
C THR A 86 7.66 -6.06 4.17
N VAL A 87 7.07 -4.97 4.66
CA VAL A 87 6.30 -4.92 5.90
C VAL A 87 4.90 -4.38 5.62
N TYR A 88 3.90 -5.02 6.22
CA TYR A 88 2.49 -4.64 6.13
C TYR A 88 2.16 -3.76 7.33
N VAL A 89 1.94 -2.49 7.09
CA VAL A 89 1.66 -1.50 8.13
C VAL A 89 0.15 -1.33 8.25
N PHE A 90 -0.37 -1.65 9.42
CA PHE A 90 -1.77 -1.46 9.78
C PHE A 90 -1.91 -0.20 10.63
N ASP A 91 -2.43 0.86 10.03
CA ASP A 91 -2.71 2.10 10.74
C ASP A 91 -4.18 2.12 11.18
N SER A 92 -4.40 1.61 12.39
CA SER A 92 -5.74 1.35 12.92
C SER A 92 -6.41 2.62 13.46
N CYS A 93 -7.68 2.80 13.10
CA CYS A 93 -8.57 3.87 13.58
C CYS A 93 -8.07 5.29 13.29
N GLN A 94 -7.18 5.47 12.33
CA GLN A 94 -6.71 6.78 11.88
C GLN A 94 -7.40 7.20 10.60
N LYS A 95 -7.59 8.52 10.46
CA LYS A 95 -8.00 9.09 9.19
C LYS A 95 -6.90 8.88 8.15
N VAL A 96 -7.32 8.68 6.91
CA VAL A 96 -6.41 8.55 5.77
C VAL A 96 -5.69 9.89 5.57
N ALA A 97 -4.41 9.97 5.93
CA ALA A 97 -3.62 11.18 5.76
C ALA A 97 -2.82 11.19 4.44
N PHE A 98 -2.35 10.02 3.98
CA PHE A 98 -1.33 9.93 2.92
C PHE A 98 -1.76 9.14 1.68
N ALA A 99 -2.90 8.45 1.70
CA ALA A 99 -3.27 7.51 0.62
C ALA A 99 -3.67 8.15 -0.71
N MET A 100 -3.91 9.47 -0.73
CA MET A 100 -4.50 10.14 -1.90
C MET A 100 -3.49 10.96 -2.71
N GLU A 101 -2.25 11.11 -2.24
CA GLU A 101 -1.20 11.87 -2.93
C GLU A 101 -0.18 10.91 -3.54
N LYS A 102 0.25 11.18 -4.78
CA LYS A 102 1.34 10.42 -5.44
C LYS A 102 2.66 10.82 -4.78
N LEU A 103 2.96 10.21 -3.64
CA LEU A 103 4.12 10.57 -2.83
C LEU A 103 5.33 9.80 -3.35
N HIS A 104 6.16 10.46 -4.16
CA HIS A 104 7.53 10.05 -4.48
C HIS A 104 8.48 10.33 -3.30
N GLU A 105 8.01 10.08 -2.08
CA GLU A 105 8.64 10.57 -0.86
C GLU A 105 8.93 9.43 0.09
N ASN A 106 9.93 9.65 0.93
CA ASN A 106 10.31 8.71 1.97
C ASN A 106 9.38 8.90 3.18
N PHE A 107 8.96 7.78 3.76
CA PHE A 107 8.20 7.76 5.00
C PHE A 107 9.05 7.09 6.06
N ALA A 108 8.70 7.36 7.32
CA ALA A 108 9.28 6.70 8.46
C ALA A 108 8.21 6.00 9.29
N LEU A 109 8.59 4.84 9.82
CA LEU A 109 7.94 4.23 10.97
C LEU A 109 8.67 4.71 12.22
N GLU A 110 8.09 5.65 12.96
CA GLU A 110 8.61 6.03 14.27
C GLU A 110 8.35 4.92 15.29
N HIS A 111 9.41 4.40 15.91
CA HIS A 111 9.29 3.20 16.75
C HIS A 111 8.47 3.42 18.01
N LYS A 112 8.47 4.63 18.55
CA LYS A 112 7.62 5.03 19.69
C LYS A 112 6.11 4.96 19.36
N ASN A 113 5.75 5.04 18.08
CA ASN A 113 4.36 5.00 17.61
C ASN A 113 3.89 3.58 17.27
N ILE A 114 4.79 2.59 17.36
CA ILE A 114 4.44 1.18 17.16
C ILE A 114 3.61 0.71 18.35
N LYS A 115 2.39 0.25 18.05
CA LYS A 115 1.47 -0.29 19.06
C LYS A 115 2.01 -1.61 19.62
N LYS A 116 2.13 -1.66 20.93
CA LYS A 116 2.54 -2.87 21.67
C LYS A 116 1.41 -3.88 21.67
N ASP A 117 0.22 -3.43 22.03
CA ASP A 117 -0.99 -4.24 22.04
C ASP A 117 -1.38 -4.66 20.63
N THR A 118 -1.56 -5.97 20.48
CA THR A 118 -1.83 -6.58 19.19
C THR A 118 -3.21 -7.23 19.26
N PRO A 119 -4.21 -6.70 18.55
CA PRO A 119 -5.52 -7.33 18.46
C PRO A 119 -5.40 -8.68 17.74
N SER A 120 -6.34 -9.60 18.00
CA SER A 120 -6.40 -10.86 17.27
C SER A 120 -6.76 -10.66 15.79
N GLU A 121 -7.66 -9.72 15.52
CA GLU A 121 -8.14 -9.41 14.18
C GLU A 121 -8.22 -7.92 13.87
N ILE A 122 -8.12 -7.59 12.58
CA ILE A 122 -8.30 -6.24 12.06
C ILE A 122 -9.01 -6.27 10.71
N THR A 123 -9.84 -5.27 10.43
CA THR A 123 -10.58 -5.15 9.17
C THR A 123 -9.94 -4.12 8.27
N ILE A 124 -9.69 -4.49 7.01
CA ILE A 124 -9.19 -3.61 5.94
C ILE A 124 -10.18 -3.59 4.78
N VAL A 125 -10.09 -2.57 3.92
CA VAL A 125 -10.79 -2.51 2.63
C VAL A 125 -9.76 -2.72 1.53
N ALA A 126 -9.87 -3.79 0.76
CA ALA A 126 -8.91 -4.11 -0.30
C ALA A 126 -9.59 -4.85 -1.47
N PRO A 127 -8.98 -4.92 -2.67
CA PRO A 127 -9.50 -5.70 -3.79
C PRO A 127 -9.88 -7.13 -3.39
N GLN A 128 -10.91 -7.70 -4.00
CA GLN A 128 -11.34 -9.07 -3.68
C GLN A 128 -10.20 -10.10 -3.82
N SER A 129 -9.31 -9.93 -4.81
CA SER A 129 -8.14 -10.78 -5.06
C SER A 129 -6.98 -10.55 -4.09
N PHE A 130 -7.00 -9.48 -3.28
CA PHE A 130 -5.91 -9.14 -2.38
C PHE A 130 -5.70 -10.25 -1.34
N SER A 131 -4.44 -10.63 -1.14
CA SER A 131 -4.01 -11.58 -0.12
C SER A 131 -2.65 -11.17 0.43
N ILE A 132 -2.43 -11.43 1.71
CA ILE A 132 -1.14 -11.24 2.37
C ILE A 132 -0.43 -12.61 2.38
N PRO A 133 0.83 -12.70 1.93
CA PRO A 133 1.59 -13.95 1.95
C PRO A 133 1.68 -14.54 3.37
N GLY A 134 1.62 -15.88 3.48
CA GLY A 134 1.91 -16.57 4.74
C GLY A 134 3.33 -16.25 5.20
N ASN A 135 3.50 -15.88 6.47
CA ASN A 135 4.76 -15.37 7.06
C ASN A 135 5.15 -13.94 6.68
N ALA A 136 4.26 -13.16 6.07
CA ALA A 136 4.50 -11.73 5.92
C ALA A 136 4.76 -11.08 7.28
N LYS A 137 5.62 -10.06 7.28
CA LYS A 137 5.89 -9.23 8.47
C LYS A 137 4.86 -8.13 8.55
N TYR A 138 4.31 -7.86 9.73
CA TYR A 138 3.39 -6.75 9.95
C TYR A 138 3.77 -5.88 11.14
N VAL A 139 3.26 -4.66 11.14
CA VAL A 139 3.35 -3.75 12.28
C VAL A 139 2.05 -2.95 12.41
N LEU A 140 1.68 -2.61 13.63
CA LEU A 140 0.58 -1.69 13.93
C LEU A 140 1.19 -0.34 14.27
N ALA A 141 1.12 0.63 13.36
CA ALA A 141 1.72 1.94 13.53
C ALA A 141 1.10 2.95 12.54
N GLY A 142 1.16 4.22 12.91
CA GLY A 142 1.01 5.31 11.95
C GLY A 142 2.31 5.53 11.16
N LEU A 143 2.18 6.11 9.97
CA LEU A 143 3.32 6.54 9.17
C LEU A 143 3.59 8.02 9.38
N THR A 144 4.87 8.40 9.41
CA THR A 144 5.30 9.80 9.43
C THR A 144 5.93 10.13 8.07
N ARG A 145 5.49 11.22 7.45
CA ARG A 145 6.14 11.78 6.26
C ARG A 145 7.47 12.41 6.68
N LEU A 146 8.55 12.08 5.99
CA LEU A 146 9.82 12.78 6.17
C LEU A 146 9.80 13.97 5.21
N GLU A 147 9.77 15.18 5.76
CA GLU A 147 10.02 16.40 4.97
C GLU A 147 11.53 16.51 4.74
N ASP A 148 11.94 16.73 3.49
CA ASP A 148 13.33 17.01 3.11
C ASP A 148 13.79 18.39 3.62
#